data_AF-A0A922P2K2-F1
#
_entry.id   AF-A0A922P2K2-F1
#
_cell.length_a   1.000
_cell.length_b   1.000
_cell.length_c   1.000
_cell.angle_alpha   90.00
_cell.angle_beta   90.00
_cell.angle_gamma   90.00
#
_symmetry.space_group_name_H-M   'P 1'
#
loop_
_entity.id
_entity.type
_entity.pdbx_description
1 polymer ?
#
loop_
_entity_poly.entity_id
_entity_poly.type
_entity_poly.pdbx_seq_one_letter_code
_entity_poly.pdbx_strand_id
1 'polypeptide(L)'
;MCGDVHAYCFEPSAPSCATGYGAFNDEWEFNSCKSEMENFESEVEEFGQCKQREVDEANEEAEEAAEQARREASEAEDIASKARREVEGAVSNYSDAVRDFNARAGG
;
A
#
# COMPACT_ATOMS: atom_id res chain seq x y z
N MET A 1 5.59 16.61 -11.70
CA MET A 1 6.30 15.44 -12.26
C MET A 1 7.36 15.05 -11.24
N CYS A 2 6.98 14.23 -10.26
CA CYS A 2 7.94 13.64 -9.33
C CYS A 2 8.53 12.46 -10.06
N GLY A 3 9.75 12.61 -10.55
CA GLY A 3 10.43 11.56 -11.29
C GLY A 3 10.84 10.46 -10.33
N ASP A 4 10.64 9.22 -10.76
CA ASP A 4 11.24 8.00 -10.21
C ASP A 4 12.77 8.13 -10.17
N VAL A 5 13.27 8.83 -9.17
CA VAL A 5 14.60 8.60 -8.65
C VAL A 5 14.36 7.72 -7.44
N HIS A 6 14.13 6.42 -7.68
CA HIS A 6 14.44 5.43 -6.67
C HIS A 6 15.84 5.78 -6.20
N ALA A 7 15.97 6.31 -4.99
CA ALA A 7 17.23 6.33 -4.29
C ALA A 7 17.56 4.86 -4.12
N TYR A 8 18.22 4.26 -5.12
CA TYR A 8 18.59 2.86 -5.10
C TYR A 8 19.32 2.65 -3.78
N CYS A 9 18.66 1.98 -2.82
CA CYS A 9 19.28 1.65 -1.57
C CYS A 9 20.42 0.69 -1.93
N PHE A 10 21.66 1.16 -1.85
CA PHE A 10 22.82 0.35 -2.18
C PHE A 10 23.15 -0.52 -0.98
N GLU A 11 23.10 -1.82 -1.16
CA GLU A 11 23.53 -2.77 -0.14
C GLU A 11 25.04 -2.62 0.08
N PRO A 12 25.49 -2.28 1.29
CA PRO A 12 26.91 -2.15 1.56
C PRO A 12 27.58 -3.52 1.53
N SER A 13 28.84 -3.55 1.10
CA SER A 13 29.63 -4.77 1.04
C SER A 13 30.51 -4.89 2.28
N ALA A 14 30.48 -6.05 2.93
CA ALA A 14 31.31 -6.29 4.11
C ALA A 14 32.81 -6.13 3.78
N PRO A 15 33.61 -5.53 4.68
CA PRO A 15 35.03 -5.38 4.45
C PRO A 15 35.72 -6.75 4.41
N SER A 16 36.79 -6.84 3.60
CA SER A 16 37.49 -8.11 3.39
C SER A 16 38.03 -8.72 4.69
N CYS A 17 38.38 -7.88 5.66
CA CYS A 17 38.88 -8.32 6.96
C CYS A 17 37.83 -9.04 7.82
N ALA A 18 36.53 -8.85 7.55
CA ALA A 18 35.44 -9.55 8.24
C ALA A 18 35.29 -11.02 7.81
N THR A 19 35.78 -11.35 6.60
CA THR A 19 35.65 -12.68 5.99
C THR A 19 36.97 -13.43 5.88
N GLY A 20 38.09 -12.78 6.23
CA GLY A 20 39.42 -13.36 6.20
C GLY A 20 39.63 -14.44 7.27
N TYR A 21 40.31 -15.54 6.90
CA TYR A 21 40.76 -16.58 7.84
C TYR A 21 42.19 -16.27 8.28
N GLY A 22 42.35 -15.62 9.43
CA GLY A 22 43.67 -15.32 10.00
C GLY A 22 43.61 -14.41 11.23
N ALA A 23 44.63 -14.47 12.08
CA ALA A 23 44.83 -13.44 13.09
C ALA A 23 45.42 -12.19 12.42
N PHE A 24 45.14 -11.02 12.98
CA PHE A 24 45.81 -9.79 12.57
C PHE A 24 47.32 -9.92 12.82
N ASN A 25 48.12 -9.52 11.84
CA ASN A 25 49.59 -9.63 11.92
C ASN A 25 50.18 -8.50 12.77
N ASP A 26 49.49 -7.37 12.86
CA ASP A 26 49.89 -6.21 13.64
C ASP A 26 48.70 -5.33 14.06
N GLU A 27 48.99 -4.34 14.91
CA GLU A 27 48.02 -3.39 15.45
C GLU A 27 47.44 -2.45 14.37
N TRP A 28 48.18 -2.18 13.30
CA TRP A 28 47.69 -1.35 12.21
C TRP A 28 46.63 -2.08 11.40
N GLU A 29 46.83 -3.35 11.05
CA GLU A 29 45.83 -4.19 10.38
C GLU A 29 44.54 -4.29 11.20
N PHE A 30 44.66 -4.49 12.52
CA PHE A 30 43.51 -4.53 13.43
C PHE A 30 42.75 -3.20 13.44
N ASN A 31 43.45 -2.08 13.63
CA ASN A 31 42.82 -0.77 13.72
C ASN A 31 42.20 -0.34 12.38
N SER A 32 42.85 -0.65 11.25
CA SER A 32 42.30 -0.39 9.92
C SER A 32 41.00 -1.17 9.70
N CYS A 33 41.00 -2.47 9.99
CA CYS A 33 39.81 -3.30 9.88
C CYS A 33 38.70 -2.82 10.82
N LYS A 34 39.04 -2.43 12.04
CA LYS A 34 38.08 -1.91 13.00
C LYS A 34 37.36 -0.67 12.45
N SER A 35 38.09 0.28 11.88
CA SER A 35 37.48 1.46 11.26
C SER A 35 36.64 1.12 10.03
N GLU A 36 37.05 0.16 9.21
CA GLU A 36 36.21 -0.32 8.10
C GLU A 36 34.90 -0.97 8.59
N MET A 37 34.96 -1.73 9.68
CA MET A 37 33.78 -2.33 10.31
C MET A 37 32.83 -1.29 10.90
N GLU A 38 33.35 -0.25 11.57
CA GLU A 38 32.55 0.87 12.09
C GLU A 38 31.87 1.65 10.97
N ASN A 39 32.57 1.86 9.83
CA ASN A 39 31.96 2.47 8.66
C ASN A 39 30.89 1.57 8.02
N PHE A 40 31.17 0.27 7.90
CA PHE A 40 30.22 -0.71 7.38
C PHE A 40 28.93 -0.78 8.22
N GLU A 41 29.04 -0.68 9.55
CA GLU A 41 27.89 -0.58 10.45
C GLU A 41 27.00 0.63 10.10
N SER A 42 27.61 1.80 9.92
CA SER A 42 26.88 3.02 9.54
C SER A 42 26.19 2.88 8.18
N GLU A 43 26.88 2.30 7.20
CA GLU A 43 26.29 2.06 5.87
C GLU A 43 25.12 1.07 5.91
N VAL A 44 25.17 0.04 6.78
CA VAL A 44 24.06 -0.91 6.98
C VAL A 44 22.85 -0.22 7.60
N GLU A 45 23.06 0.67 8.57
CA GLU A 45 21.98 1.46 9.16
C GLU A 45 21.32 2.39 8.13
N GLU A 46 22.12 3.08 7.32
CA GLU A 46 21.63 3.94 6.24
C GLU A 46 20.85 3.16 5.19
N PHE A 47 21.35 1.97 4.80
CA PHE A 47 20.65 1.07 3.90
C PHE A 47 19.30 0.62 4.50
N GLY A 48 19.28 0.24 5.78
CA GLY A 48 18.06 -0.14 6.49
C GLY A 48 17.02 0.98 6.51
N GLN A 49 17.44 2.20 6.84
CA GLN A 49 16.56 3.39 6.83
C GLN A 49 16.04 3.70 5.41
N CYS A 50 16.88 3.52 4.39
CA CYS A 50 16.46 3.69 2.99
C CYS A 50 15.37 2.67 2.62
N LYS A 51 15.57 1.39 2.91
CA LYS A 51 14.57 0.34 2.66
C LYS A 51 13.28 0.58 3.43
N GLN A 52 13.37 1.08 4.66
CA GLN A 52 12.20 1.42 5.45
C GLN A 52 11.37 2.54 4.81
N ARG A 53 12.02 3.61 4.33
CA ARG A 53 11.32 4.67 3.58
C ARG A 53 10.63 4.13 2.33
N GLU A 54 11.28 3.28 1.54
CA GLU A 54 10.64 2.66 0.36
C GLU A 54 9.38 1.86 0.74
N VAL A 55 9.41 1.16 1.87
CA VAL A 55 8.25 0.41 2.38
C VAL A 55 7.16 1.34 2.88
N ASP A 56 7.51 2.40 3.61
CA ASP A 56 6.55 3.37 4.13
C ASP A 56 5.86 4.11 2.98
N GLU A 57 6.60 4.57 1.97
CA GLU A 57 6.05 5.20 0.75
C GLU A 57 5.09 4.25 0.02
N ALA A 58 5.48 2.98 -0.19
CA ALA A 58 4.62 1.99 -0.82
C ALA A 58 3.35 1.69 -0.01
N ASN A 59 3.44 1.73 1.32
CA ASN A 59 2.28 1.55 2.20
C ASN A 59 1.34 2.77 2.13
N GLU A 60 1.88 3.99 2.15
CA GLU A 60 1.09 5.22 2.01
C GLU A 60 0.31 5.21 0.68
N GLU A 61 0.96 4.90 -0.44
CA GLU A 61 0.29 4.77 -1.73
C GLU A 61 -0.82 3.70 -1.73
N ALA A 62 -0.57 2.56 -1.09
CA ALA A 62 -1.55 1.49 -0.96
C ALA A 62 -2.75 1.89 -0.09
N GLU A 63 -2.52 2.64 0.99
CA GLU A 63 -3.57 3.16 1.88
C GLU A 63 -4.45 4.18 1.15
N GLU A 64 -3.85 5.14 0.43
CA GLU A 64 -4.57 6.12 -0.37
C GLU A 64 -5.46 5.45 -1.43
N ALA A 65 -4.91 4.47 -2.16
CA ALA A 65 -5.66 3.70 -3.15
C ALA A 65 -6.81 2.91 -2.51
N ALA A 66 -6.59 2.34 -1.33
CA ALA A 66 -7.62 1.60 -0.60
C ALA A 66 -8.74 2.53 -0.09
N GLU A 67 -8.41 3.74 0.38
CA GLU A 67 -9.40 4.73 0.79
C GLU A 67 -10.26 5.18 -0.40
N GLN A 68 -9.64 5.49 -1.53
CA GLN A 68 -10.36 5.85 -2.75
C GLN A 68 -11.33 4.74 -3.18
N ALA A 69 -10.86 3.50 -3.24
CA ALA A 69 -11.69 2.36 -3.63
C ALA A 69 -12.89 2.17 -2.68
N ARG A 70 -12.70 2.39 -1.37
CA ARG A 70 -13.79 2.33 -0.38
C ARG A 70 -14.83 3.42 -0.61
N ARG A 71 -14.38 4.64 -0.92
CA ARG A 71 -15.29 5.75 -1.22
C ARG A 71 -16.13 5.46 -2.46
N GLU A 72 -15.50 5.02 -3.53
CA GLU A 72 -16.21 4.67 -4.77
C GLU A 72 -17.21 3.53 -4.55
N ALA A 73 -16.84 2.52 -3.74
CA ALA A 73 -17.76 1.45 -3.37
C ALA A 73 -18.98 1.97 -2.59
N SER A 74 -18.79 2.89 -1.63
CA SER A 74 -19.89 3.51 -0.89
C SER A 74 -20.83 4.30 -1.80
N GLU A 75 -20.29 5.08 -2.73
CA GLU A 75 -21.08 5.85 -3.70
C GLU A 75 -21.89 4.92 -4.62
N ALA A 76 -21.29 3.80 -5.04
CA ALA A 76 -21.98 2.79 -5.84
C ALA A 76 -23.11 2.09 -5.05
N GLU A 77 -22.91 1.80 -3.77
CA GLU A 77 -23.95 1.26 -2.89
C GLU A 77 -25.13 2.21 -2.72
N ASP A 78 -24.87 3.50 -2.53
CA ASP A 78 -25.90 4.53 -2.43
C ASP A 78 -26.74 4.61 -3.71
N ILE A 79 -26.10 4.63 -4.87
CA ILE A 79 -26.77 4.61 -6.18
C ILE A 79 -27.64 3.35 -6.32
N ALA A 80 -27.08 2.18 -6.01
CA ALA A 80 -27.81 0.92 -6.08
C ALA A 80 -29.01 0.90 -5.13
N SER A 81 -28.85 1.43 -3.90
CA SER A 81 -29.93 1.50 -2.92
C SER A 81 -31.08 2.40 -3.39
N LYS A 82 -30.75 3.56 -4.00
CA LYS A 82 -31.74 4.48 -4.55
C LYS A 82 -32.49 3.84 -5.72
N ALA A 83 -31.77 3.22 -6.64
CA ALA A 83 -32.37 2.53 -7.78
C ALA A 83 -33.34 1.42 -7.32
N ARG A 84 -32.97 0.63 -6.30
CA ARG A 84 -33.86 -0.38 -5.72
C ARG A 84 -35.15 0.22 -5.18
N ARG A 85 -35.08 1.31 -4.41
CA ARG A 85 -36.27 2.00 -3.86
C ARG A 85 -37.19 2.53 -4.96
N GLU A 86 -36.62 3.09 -6.03
CA GLU A 86 -37.40 3.58 -7.17
C GLU A 86 -38.11 2.43 -7.90
N VAL A 87 -37.43 1.30 -8.08
CA VAL A 87 -38.02 0.08 -8.65
C VAL A 87 -39.14 -0.45 -7.77
N GLU A 88 -38.92 -0.56 -6.46
CA GLU A 88 -39.95 -1.00 -5.49
C GLU A 88 -41.18 -0.09 -5.52
N GLY A 89 -40.98 1.23 -5.59
CA GLY A 89 -42.06 2.21 -5.73
C GLY A 89 -42.84 2.05 -7.03
N ALA A 90 -42.14 1.87 -8.16
CA ALA A 90 -42.78 1.64 -9.46
C ALA A 90 -43.60 0.35 -9.48
N VAL A 91 -43.08 -0.74 -8.90
CA VAL A 91 -43.77 -2.03 -8.78
C VAL A 91 -45.02 -1.91 -7.90
N SER A 92 -44.96 -1.16 -6.80
CA SER A 92 -46.13 -0.90 -5.95
C SER A 92 -47.21 -0.14 -6.72
N ASN A 93 -46.83 0.97 -7.36
CA ASN A 93 -47.76 1.79 -8.15
C ASN A 93 -48.43 0.98 -9.28
N TYR A 94 -47.65 0.16 -9.99
CA TYR A 94 -48.20 -0.74 -11.01
C TYR A 94 -49.20 -1.74 -10.40
N SER A 95 -48.84 -2.36 -9.28
CA SER A 95 -49.70 -3.33 -8.59
C SER A 95 -51.02 -2.70 -8.14
N ASP A 96 -51.00 -1.48 -7.63
CA ASP A 96 -52.19 -0.74 -7.22
C ASP A 96 -53.08 -0.39 -8.43
N ALA A 97 -52.48 0.08 -9.53
CA ALA A 97 -53.20 0.36 -10.77
C ALA A 97 -53.89 -0.89 -11.35
N VAL A 98 -53.22 -2.04 -11.32
CA VAL A 98 -53.80 -3.32 -11.76
C VAL A 98 -54.98 -3.73 -10.88
N ARG A 99 -54.90 -3.55 -9.55
CA ARG A 99 -56.02 -3.84 -8.64
C ARG A 99 -57.23 -2.96 -8.94
N ASP A 100 -57.04 -1.66 -9.12
CA ASP A 100 -58.12 -0.72 -9.47
C ASP A 100 -58.75 -1.05 -10.83
N PHE A 101 -57.92 -1.37 -11.84
CA PHE A 101 -58.41 -1.81 -13.15
C PHE A 101 -59.29 -3.07 -13.04
N ASN A 102 -58.81 -4.11 -12.34
CA ASN A 102 -59.55 -5.36 -12.18
C ASN A 102 -60.86 -5.16 -11.41
N ALA A 103 -60.89 -4.28 -10.41
CA ALA A 103 -62.10 -3.94 -9.67
C ALA A 103 -63.17 -3.28 -10.58
N ARG A 104 -62.76 -2.44 -11.53
CA ARG A 104 -63.67 -1.81 -12.51
C ARG A 104 -64.18 -2.78 -13.56
N ALA A 105 -63.36 -3.76 -13.95
CA ALA A 105 -63.71 -4.75 -14.97
C ALA A 105 -64.62 -5.88 -14.43
N GLY A 106 -64.61 -6.11 -13.11
CA GLY A 106 -65.41 -7.15 -12.45
C GLY A 106 -66.69 -6.66 -11.76
N GLY A 107 -67.03 -5.38 -11.89
CA GLY A 107 -68.27 -4.77 -11.40
C GLY A 107 -69.37 -4.70 -12.45
#